data_AF-A0A8J8PHY7-F1
#
_entry.id   AF-A0A8J8PHY7-F1
#
_cell.length_a   1.000
_cell.length_b   1.000
_cell.length_c   1.000
_cell.angle_alpha   90.00
_cell.angle_beta   90.00
_cell.angle_gamma   90.00
#
_symmetry.space_group_name_H-M   'P 1'
#
loop_
_entity.id
_entity.type
_entity.pdbx_description
1 polymer ?
#
loop_
_entity_poly.entity_id
_entity_poly.type
_entity_poly.pdbx_seq_one_letter_code
_entity_poly.pdbx_strand_id
1 'polypeptide(L)'
;MIRRLLKVFFKLAPRILAYRRFRQMILEDKSIDEREVSQEAKKFVDTLIELGPTFIKFGQILSVRPDIMPETYIKELSRLQDEVPPAPFNDVKEILKEDLGDEISIVSE
;
A
#
# COMPACT_ATOMS: atom_id res chain seq x y z
N MET A 1 -1.35 -7.00 -30.32
CA MET A 1 -1.41 -6.49 -28.93
C MET A 1 -0.05 -6.55 -28.23
N ILE A 2 0.64 -7.70 -28.25
CA ILE A 2 1.97 -7.95 -27.63
C ILE A 2 3.09 -7.01 -28.13
N ARG A 3 3.07 -6.63 -29.41
CA ARG A 3 4.04 -5.67 -30.01
C ARG A 3 4.00 -4.26 -29.39
N ARG A 4 2.86 -3.87 -28.79
CA ARG A 4 2.67 -2.57 -28.15
C ARG A 4 3.22 -2.59 -26.71
N LEU A 5 3.09 -3.72 -26.02
CA LEU A 5 3.62 -3.98 -24.68
C LEU A 5 5.15 -4.00 -24.66
N LEU A 6 5.77 -4.68 -25.64
CA LEU A 6 7.23 -4.72 -25.78
C LEU A 6 7.83 -3.33 -26.03
N LYS A 7 7.19 -2.49 -26.85
CA LYS A 7 7.64 -1.10 -27.08
C LYS A 7 7.59 -0.24 -25.81
N VAL A 8 6.63 -0.47 -24.92
CA VAL A 8 6.55 0.23 -23.63
C VAL A 8 7.68 -0.21 -22.71
N PHE A 9 7.97 -1.52 -22.66
CA PHE A 9 9.07 -2.08 -21.88
C PHE A 9 10.44 -1.51 -22.29
N PHE A 10 10.73 -1.46 -23.60
CA PHE A 10 11.99 -0.89 -24.10
C PHE A 10 12.08 0.65 -23.97
N LYS A 11 10.95 1.36 -23.88
CA LYS A 11 10.91 2.83 -23.67
C LYS A 11 11.09 3.23 -22.20
N LEU A 12 10.75 2.33 -21.25
CA LEU A 12 10.91 2.52 -19.80
C LEU A 12 12.22 1.97 -19.25
N ALA A 13 12.83 0.98 -19.91
CA ALA A 13 14.11 0.38 -19.53
C ALA A 13 15.24 1.41 -19.24
N PRO A 14 15.48 2.46 -20.05
CA PRO A 14 16.51 3.44 -19.73
C PRO A 14 16.19 4.34 -18.51
N ARG A 15 14.91 4.48 -18.12
CA ARG A 15 14.52 5.22 -16.89
C ARG A 15 14.68 4.39 -15.63
N ILE A 16 14.45 3.08 -15.71
CA ILE A 16 14.75 2.12 -14.63
C ILE A 16 16.28 2.01 -14.43
N LEU A 17 17.06 2.06 -15.52
CA LEU A 17 18.51 2.05 -15.45
C LEU A 17 19.10 3.35 -14.86
N ALA A 18 18.46 4.50 -15.09
CA ALA A 18 18.80 5.76 -14.40
C ALA A 18 18.59 5.67 -12.87
N TYR A 19 17.57 4.91 -12.43
CA TYR A 19 17.32 4.63 -11.01
C TYR A 19 18.47 3.86 -10.34
N ARG A 20 19.16 2.98 -11.09
CA ARG A 20 20.36 2.26 -10.60
C ARG A 20 21.59 3.16 -10.41
N ARG A 21 21.74 4.24 -11.18
CA ARG A 21 22.80 5.22 -10.96
C ARG A 21 22.50 6.17 -9.80
N PHE A 22 21.23 6.52 -9.60
CA PHE A 22 20.81 7.29 -8.42
C PHE A 22 21.05 6.51 -7.10
N ARG A 23 20.93 5.17 -7.14
CA ARG A 23 21.30 4.30 -6.01
C ARG A 23 22.78 4.40 -5.61
N GLN A 24 23.69 4.74 -6.53
CA GLN A 24 25.10 4.97 -6.22
C GLN A 24 25.34 6.29 -5.46
N MET A 25 24.42 7.25 -5.56
CA MET A 25 24.44 8.52 -4.81
C MET A 25 23.83 8.37 -3.39
N ILE A 26 22.98 7.35 -3.18
CA ILE A 26 22.40 6.98 -1.87
C ILE A 26 23.42 6.24 -0.95
N LEU A 27 24.54 5.76 -1.49
CA LEU A 27 25.67 5.22 -0.73
C LEU A 27 26.67 6.29 -0.29
N GLU A 28 26.44 7.56 -0.63
CA GLU A 28 27.24 8.71 -0.24
C GLU A 28 26.74 9.22 1.13
N ASP A 29 27.21 8.56 2.18
CA ASP A 29 27.33 8.95 3.59
C ASP A 29 26.75 10.33 4.00
N LYS A 30 25.42 10.46 3.95
CA LYS A 30 24.69 11.38 4.81
C LYS A 30 24.09 10.55 5.92
N SER A 31 24.41 10.88 7.17
CA SER A 31 23.69 10.42 8.34
C SER A 31 22.23 10.89 8.24
N ILE A 32 21.40 10.16 7.50
CA ILE A 32 19.98 10.43 7.43
C ILE A 32 19.44 10.14 8.83
N ASP A 33 18.95 11.16 9.53
CA ASP A 33 18.38 11.01 10.87
C ASP A 33 17.18 10.07 10.77
N GLU A 34 17.27 8.89 11.42
CA GLU A 34 16.18 7.91 11.45
C GLU A 34 14.86 8.51 11.93
N ARG A 35 14.93 9.54 12.80
CA ARG A 35 13.74 10.26 13.27
C ARG A 35 13.10 11.06 12.14
N GLU A 36 13.89 11.71 11.30
CA GLU A 36 13.39 12.47 10.16
C GLU A 36 12.69 11.54 9.15
N VAL A 37 13.31 10.39 8.84
CA VAL A 37 12.71 9.37 7.95
C VAL A 37 11.40 8.82 8.52
N SER A 38 11.34 8.59 9.83
CA SER A 38 10.12 8.12 10.49
C SER A 38 9.00 9.15 10.45
N GLN A 39 9.31 10.44 10.63
CA GLN A 39 8.31 11.52 10.52
C GLN A 39 7.78 11.65 9.09
N GLU A 40 8.65 11.56 8.08
CA GLU A 40 8.25 11.59 6.68
C GLU A 40 7.42 10.37 6.29
N ALA A 41 7.77 9.18 6.78
CA ALA A 41 6.97 7.97 6.60
C ALA A 41 5.57 8.12 7.20
N LYS A 42 5.46 8.69 8.42
CA LYS A 42 4.17 8.94 9.06
C LYS A 42 3.30 9.92 8.27
N LYS A 43 3.86 11.07 7.85
CA LYS A 43 3.14 12.06 7.01
C LYS A 43 2.64 11.45 5.71
N PHE A 44 3.44 10.57 5.10
CA PHE A 44 3.05 9.86 3.89
C PHE A 44 1.81 8.99 4.13
N VAL A 45 1.79 8.21 5.22
CA VAL A 45 0.62 7.40 5.59
C VAL A 45 -0.60 8.26 5.89
N ASP A 46 -0.43 9.33 6.68
CA ASP A 46 -1.52 10.26 7.00
C ASP A 46 -2.14 10.85 5.72
N THR A 47 -1.31 11.20 4.73
CA THR A 47 -1.78 11.68 3.42
C THR A 47 -2.60 10.62 2.68
N LEU A 48 -2.20 9.34 2.71
CA LEU A 48 -2.96 8.26 2.08
C LEU A 48 -4.35 8.07 2.74
N ILE A 49 -4.44 8.28 4.06
CA ILE A 49 -5.70 8.24 4.80
C ILE A 49 -6.60 9.41 4.38
N GLU A 50 -6.06 10.63 4.34
CA GLU A 50 -6.80 11.84 3.92
C GLU A 50 -7.34 11.75 2.48
N LEU A 51 -6.60 11.11 1.57
CA LEU A 51 -7.01 10.90 0.19
C LEU A 51 -8.07 9.79 0.03
N GLY A 52 -8.33 9.01 1.08
CA GLY A 52 -9.45 8.07 1.16
C GLY A 52 -9.17 6.64 0.67
N PRO A 53 -10.22 5.82 0.50
CA PRO A 53 -10.12 4.35 0.48
C PRO A 53 -9.29 3.78 -0.67
N THR A 54 -9.22 4.46 -1.80
CA THR A 54 -8.38 4.04 -2.93
C THR A 54 -6.89 4.13 -2.59
N PHE A 55 -6.47 5.20 -1.91
CA PHE A 55 -5.07 5.42 -1.53
C PHE A 55 -4.66 4.57 -0.34
N ILE A 56 -5.59 4.31 0.59
CA ILE A 56 -5.41 3.30 1.64
C ILE A 56 -5.08 1.93 1.04
N LYS A 57 -5.84 1.47 0.03
CA LYS A 57 -5.55 0.21 -0.67
C LYS A 57 -4.18 0.20 -1.36
N PHE A 58 -3.75 1.31 -1.95
CA PHE A 58 -2.40 1.42 -2.50
C PHE A 58 -1.33 1.31 -1.41
N GLY A 59 -1.53 1.97 -0.27
CA GLY A 59 -0.64 1.86 0.89
C GLY A 59 -0.51 0.43 1.39
N GLN A 60 -1.63 -0.30 1.47
CA GLN A 60 -1.65 -1.72 1.83
C GLN A 60 -0.83 -2.58 0.85
N ILE A 61 -0.97 -2.36 -0.47
CA ILE A 61 -0.17 -3.09 -1.47
C ILE A 61 1.33 -2.76 -1.35
N LEU A 62 1.67 -1.50 -1.07
CA LEU A 62 3.07 -1.08 -0.90
C LEU A 62 3.71 -1.65 0.38
N SER A 63 2.93 -1.81 1.45
CA SER A 63 3.43 -2.34 2.73
C SER A 63 3.97 -3.78 2.64
N VAL A 64 3.52 -4.57 1.66
CA VAL A 64 4.00 -5.95 1.47
C VAL A 64 5.13 -6.06 0.43
N ARG A 65 5.68 -4.93 -0.01
CA ARG A 65 6.71 -4.85 -1.06
C ARG A 65 8.03 -4.27 -0.51
N PRO A 66 8.81 -5.07 0.24
CA PRO A 66 10.10 -4.64 0.79
C PRO A 66 11.16 -4.35 -0.28
N ASP A 67 10.90 -4.73 -1.53
CA ASP A 67 11.72 -4.38 -2.68
C ASP A 67 11.48 -2.94 -3.19
N ILE A 68 10.42 -2.27 -2.74
CA ILE A 68 10.00 -0.95 -3.25
C ILE A 68 10.20 0.17 -2.21
N MET A 69 10.00 -0.11 -0.92
CA MET A 69 10.01 0.90 0.14
C MET A 69 11.04 0.57 1.24
N PRO A 70 11.63 1.58 1.91
CA PRO A 70 12.45 1.36 3.10
C PRO A 70 11.66 0.75 4.27
N GLU A 71 12.35 0.04 5.17
CA GLU A 71 11.75 -0.63 6.34
C GLU A 71 10.90 0.32 7.21
N THR A 72 11.38 1.55 7.44
CA THR A 72 10.65 2.58 8.19
C THR A 72 9.29 2.92 7.56
N TYR A 73 9.21 2.96 6.22
CA TYR A 73 7.96 3.22 5.51
C TYR A 73 7.04 2.00 5.54
N ILE A 74 7.59 0.80 5.39
CA ILE A 74 6.82 -0.45 5.47
C ILE A 74 6.13 -0.54 6.83
N LYS A 75 6.86 -0.27 7.91
CA LYS A 75 6.32 -0.29 9.27
C LYS A 75 5.12 0.64 9.46
N GLU A 76 5.22 1.89 8.97
CA GLU A 76 4.08 2.82 9.04
C GLU A 76 2.93 2.39 8.13
N LEU A 77 3.22 1.92 6.91
CA LEU A 77 2.19 1.47 5.95
C LEU A 77 1.44 0.22 6.41
N SER A 78 2.08 -0.68 7.17
CA SER A 78 1.44 -1.85 7.77
C SER A 78 0.28 -1.49 8.69
N ARG A 79 0.31 -0.30 9.31
CA ARG A 79 -0.77 0.19 10.17
C ARG A 79 -2.09 0.37 9.41
N LEU A 80 -2.04 0.57 8.09
CA LEU A 80 -3.23 0.63 7.24
C LEU A 80 -3.96 -0.71 7.10
N GLN A 81 -3.37 -1.82 7.53
CA GLN A 81 -3.99 -3.15 7.49
C GLN A 81 -4.72 -3.50 8.78
N ASP A 82 -4.18 -3.07 9.93
CA ASP A 82 -4.57 -3.61 11.25
C ASP A 82 -5.72 -2.83 11.92
N GLU A 83 -6.03 -1.62 11.47
CA GLU A 83 -6.99 -0.72 12.14
C GLU A 83 -8.27 -0.45 11.32
N VAL A 84 -8.96 -1.49 10.84
CA VAL A 84 -10.31 -1.29 10.26
C VAL A 84 -11.37 -1.52 11.35
N PRO A 85 -12.12 -0.48 11.77
CA PRO A 85 -13.24 -0.65 12.69
C PRO A 85 -14.26 -1.61 12.06
N PRO A 86 -14.80 -2.58 12.83
CA PRO A 86 -15.83 -3.46 12.32
C PRO A 86 -17.04 -2.63 11.87
N ALA A 87 -17.56 -2.92 10.67
CA ALA A 87 -18.79 -2.32 10.21
C ALA A 87 -19.95 -2.71 11.15
N PRO A 88 -20.97 -1.86 11.32
CA PRO A 88 -22.16 -2.21 12.08
C PRO A 88 -22.75 -3.53 11.56
N PHE A 89 -22.99 -4.47 12.47
CA PHE A 89 -23.44 -5.81 12.10
C PHE A 89 -24.77 -5.81 11.31
N ASN A 90 -25.61 -4.80 11.52
CA ASN A 90 -26.87 -4.63 10.80
C ASN A 90 -26.64 -4.43 9.29
N ASP A 91 -25.66 -3.60 8.92
CA ASP A 91 -25.33 -3.34 7.51
C ASP A 91 -24.82 -4.61 6.83
N VAL A 92 -24.00 -5.38 7.55
CA VAL A 92 -23.49 -6.68 7.09
C VAL A 92 -24.61 -7.70 6.94
N LYS A 93 -25.56 -7.73 7.87
CA LYS A 93 -26.69 -8.67 7.88
C LYS A 93 -27.65 -8.45 6.71
N GLU A 94 -27.88 -7.19 6.33
CA GLU A 94 -28.75 -6.85 5.20
C GLU A 94 -28.13 -7.28 3.87
N ILE A 95 -26.83 -6.99 3.67
CA ILE A 95 -26.07 -7.43 2.49
C ILE A 95 -26.05 -8.97 2.40
N LEU A 96 -25.81 -9.66 3.52
CA LEU A 96 -25.79 -11.12 3.56
C LEU A 96 -27.15 -11.73 3.19
N LYS A 97 -28.26 -11.16 3.68
CA LYS A 97 -29.62 -11.60 3.31
C LYS A 97 -29.90 -11.42 1.82
N GLU A 98 -29.41 -10.33 1.23
CA GLU A 98 -29.57 -10.03 -0.19
C GLU A 98 -28.78 -11.00 -1.08
N ASP A 99 -27.55 -11.34 -0.67
CA ASP A 99 -26.64 -12.19 -1.46
C ASP A 99 -26.88 -13.70 -1.29
N LEU A 100 -27.35 -14.15 -0.11
CA LEU A 100 -27.44 -15.58 0.25
C LEU A 100 -28.85 -16.04 0.64
N GLY A 101 -29.82 -15.13 0.73
CA GLY A 101 -31.19 -15.41 1.15
C GLY A 101 -31.37 -15.49 2.67
N ASP A 102 -32.62 -15.65 3.12
CA ASP A 102 -33.01 -15.57 4.53
C ASP A 102 -32.57 -16.76 5.41
N GLU A 103 -32.04 -17.85 4.83
CA GLU A 103 -31.71 -19.11 5.52
C GLU A 103 -30.29 -19.17 6.12
N ILE A 104 -29.61 -18.03 6.30
CA ILE A 104 -28.31 -18.04 6.98
C ILE A 104 -28.52 -18.21 8.49
N SER A 105 -28.54 -19.45 8.95
CA SER A 105 -28.28 -19.79 10.35
C SER A 105 -26.79 -19.54 10.61
N ILE A 106 -26.46 -18.35 11.08
CA ILE A 106 -25.11 -17.97 11.48
C ILE A 106 -24.73 -18.91 12.62
N VAL A 107 -23.78 -19.81 12.39
CA VAL A 107 -23.25 -20.72 13.41
C VAL A 107 -22.48 -19.86 14.40
N SER A 108 -23.14 -19.51 15.50
CA SER A 108 -22.51 -18.89 16.66
C SER A 108 -21.85 -20.00 17.48
N GLU A 109 -20.52 -20.04 17.48
CA GLU A 109 -19.71 -20.76 18.45
C GLU A 109 -19.32 -19.83 19.61
#